data_AF-A0A7S3HRY0-F1
#
_entry.id   AF-A0A7S3HRY0-F1
#
_cell.length_a   1.000
_cell.length_b   1.000
_cell.length_c   1.000
_cell.angle_alpha   90.00
_cell.angle_beta   90.00
_cell.angle_gamma   90.00
#
_symmetry.space_group_name_H-M   'P 1'
#
loop_
_entity.id
_entity.type
_entity.pdbx_description
1 polymer ?
#
loop_
_entity_poly.entity_id
_entity_poly.type
_entity_poly.pdbx_seq_one_letter_code
_entity_poly.pdbx_strand_id
1 'polypeptide(L)'
;DVNGDGVDDIIIGAHATDVAADRIEAGITYVVFGRRVTSAGNAFTDIQLSTSALPSDVGFRILGARSYDYSGYSVSGAGDVNNDGVNDVIVGAFRADPPGLVVDSMAGMAYV
;
A
#
# COMPACT_ATOMS: atom_id res chain seq x y z
N ASP A 1 -3.65 -10.69 7.25
CA ASP A 1 -4.35 -10.02 8.34
C ASP A 1 -3.47 -8.93 8.95
N VAL A 2 -3.54 -7.71 8.42
CA VAL A 2 -2.83 -6.49 8.80
C VAL A 2 -3.61 -5.66 9.82
N ASN A 3 -4.84 -6.06 10.17
CA ASN A 3 -5.69 -5.37 11.16
C ASN A 3 -6.04 -6.26 12.36
N GLY A 4 -5.62 -7.52 12.37
CA GLY A 4 -5.76 -8.49 13.46
C GLY A 4 -7.18 -9.05 13.61
N ASP A 5 -8.01 -9.03 12.56
CA ASP A 5 -9.41 -9.47 12.62
C ASP A 5 -9.64 -10.96 12.31
N GLY A 6 -8.57 -11.69 11.99
CA GLY A 6 -8.57 -13.10 11.62
C GLY A 6 -8.95 -13.38 10.17
N VAL A 7 -8.98 -12.36 9.31
CA VAL A 7 -9.25 -12.47 7.86
C VAL A 7 -8.05 -11.95 7.07
N ASP A 8 -7.69 -12.66 6.00
CA ASP A 8 -6.61 -12.21 5.12
C ASP A 8 -7.02 -10.96 4.31
N ASP A 9 -6.10 -10.00 4.24
CA ASP A 9 -6.25 -8.75 3.51
C ASP A 9 -5.53 -8.77 2.17
N ILE A 10 -5.80 -7.75 1.37
CA ILE A 10 -5.26 -7.62 0.01
C ILE A 10 -4.39 -6.37 -0.06
N ILE A 11 -3.20 -6.51 -0.66
CA ILE A 11 -2.33 -5.39 -1.02
C ILE A 11 -2.31 -5.19 -2.54
N ILE A 12 -2.42 -3.93 -2.99
CA ILE A 12 -2.54 -3.55 -4.40
C ILE A 12 -1.64 -2.37 -4.70
N GLY A 13 -0.74 -2.52 -5.67
CA GLY A 13 0.13 -1.44 -6.15
C GLY A 13 -0.47 -0.64 -7.30
N ALA A 14 -0.45 0.69 -7.21
CA ALA A 14 -0.79 1.64 -8.26
C ALA A 14 0.38 2.63 -8.45
N HIS A 15 1.46 2.12 -9.03
CA HIS A 15 2.78 2.75 -8.99
C HIS A 15 2.93 4.06 -9.76
N ALA A 16 2.13 4.30 -10.81
CA ALA A 16 2.21 5.52 -11.61
C ALA A 16 1.15 6.56 -11.23
N THR A 17 0.52 6.44 -10.05
CA THR A 17 -0.52 7.37 -9.63
C THR A 17 0.07 8.70 -9.15
N ASP A 18 -0.50 9.79 -9.66
CA ASP A 18 -0.32 11.14 -9.10
C ASP A 18 -1.04 11.22 -7.76
N VAL A 19 -0.28 11.45 -6.69
CA VAL A 19 -0.84 11.42 -5.34
C VAL A 19 -1.26 12.83 -4.88
N ALA A 20 -0.59 13.85 -5.40
CA ALA A 20 -0.89 15.26 -5.20
C ALA A 20 -0.28 16.08 -6.35
N ALA A 21 -0.64 17.36 -6.48
CA ALA A 21 -0.16 18.22 -7.56
C ALA A 21 1.36 18.38 -7.59
N ASP A 22 2.03 18.30 -6.43
CA ASP A 22 3.47 18.37 -6.26
C ASP A 22 4.14 16.99 -6.15
N ARG A 23 3.35 15.92 -6.30
CA ARG A 23 3.80 14.53 -6.14
C ARG A 23 3.19 13.63 -7.21
N ILE A 24 3.69 13.83 -8.42
CA ILE A 24 3.28 13.13 -9.65
C ILE A 24 4.01 11.80 -9.80
N GLU A 25 3.31 10.77 -10.27
CA GLU A 25 3.84 9.41 -10.46
C GLU A 25 4.61 8.84 -9.25
N ALA A 26 4.32 9.32 -8.04
CA ALA A 26 4.95 8.80 -6.83
C ALA A 26 4.41 7.43 -6.44
N GLY A 27 3.19 7.12 -6.90
CA GLY A 27 2.53 5.85 -6.66
C GLY A 27 1.73 5.80 -5.36
N ILE A 28 0.68 4.98 -5.37
CA ILE A 28 -0.12 4.64 -4.19
C ILE A 28 -0.15 3.13 -4.06
N THR A 29 0.03 2.63 -2.85
CA THR A 29 -0.31 1.24 -2.50
C THR A 29 -1.57 1.25 -1.64
N TYR A 30 -2.49 0.34 -1.93
CA TYR A 30 -3.73 0.17 -1.17
C TYR A 30 -3.65 -1.11 -0.36
N VAL A 31 -4.09 -1.05 0.88
CA VAL A 31 -4.39 -2.23 1.69
C VAL A 31 -5.89 -2.26 1.90
N VAL A 32 -6.53 -3.32 1.42
CA VAL A 32 -7.98 -3.55 1.52
C VAL A 32 -8.22 -4.64 2.54
N PHE A 33 -8.97 -4.32 3.58
CA PHE A 33 -9.27 -5.27 4.64
C PHE A 33 -10.15 -6.40 4.12
N GLY A 34 -9.76 -7.63 4.45
CA GLY A 34 -10.57 -8.81 4.21
C GLY A 34 -11.89 -8.72 4.97
N ARG A 35 -12.93 -9.40 4.47
CA ARG A 35 -14.21 -9.51 5.19
C ARG A 35 -14.68 -10.95 5.21
N ARG A 36 -15.03 -11.42 6.41
CA ARG A 36 -15.71 -12.70 6.57
C ARG A 36 -17.16 -12.56 6.10
N VAL A 37 -17.48 -13.08 4.93
CA VAL A 37 -18.85 -13.02 4.39
C VAL A 37 -19.73 -14.05 5.09
N THR A 38 -20.61 -13.58 5.98
CA THR A 38 -21.58 -14.42 6.71
C THR A 38 -23.00 -14.24 6.18
N SER A 39 -23.24 -13.20 5.38
CA SER A 39 -24.47 -12.97 4.63
C SER A 39 -24.15 -12.13 3.38
N ALA A 40 -25.02 -12.12 2.37
CA ALA A 40 -24.78 -11.30 1.18
C ALA A 40 -24.66 -9.78 1.51
N GLY A 41 -25.23 -9.34 2.63
CA GLY A 41 -25.23 -7.93 3.04
C GLY A 41 -23.90 -7.39 3.57
N ASN A 42 -22.91 -8.24 3.86
CA ASN A 42 -21.59 -7.80 4.32
C ASN A 42 -20.45 -8.09 3.34
N ALA A 43 -20.75 -8.64 2.16
CA ALA A 43 -19.81 -8.74 1.07
C ALA A 43 -19.51 -7.35 0.49
N PHE A 44 -18.29 -7.16 -0.01
CA PHE A 44 -18.03 -6.03 -0.89
C PHE A 44 -18.80 -6.21 -2.21
N THR A 45 -19.29 -5.10 -2.76
CA THR A 45 -19.68 -5.02 -4.16
C THR A 45 -18.46 -4.54 -4.95
N ASP A 46 -18.45 -3.27 -5.33
CA ASP A 46 -17.30 -2.62 -5.95
C ASP A 46 -16.50 -1.87 -4.90
N ILE A 47 -15.17 -1.95 -5.01
CA ILE A 47 -14.25 -1.14 -4.21
C ILE A 47 -13.62 -0.10 -5.12
N GLN A 48 -13.86 1.17 -4.82
CA GLN A 48 -13.24 2.29 -5.53
C GLN A 48 -11.90 2.63 -4.88
N LEU A 49 -10.80 2.28 -5.57
CA LEU A 49 -9.45 2.66 -5.15
C LEU A 49 -9.20 4.12 -5.53
N SER A 50 -9.52 5.01 -4.60
CA SER A 50 -9.47 6.46 -4.80
C SER A 50 -8.10 7.06 -4.43
N THR A 51 -7.74 8.16 -5.08
CA THR A 51 -6.63 9.04 -4.65
C THR A 51 -6.99 9.89 -3.42
N SER A 52 -8.20 9.74 -2.88
CA SER A 52 -8.60 10.22 -1.55
C SER A 52 -8.43 9.13 -0.48
N ALA A 53 -8.74 9.42 0.78
CA ALA A 53 -8.78 8.39 1.82
C ALA A 53 -9.86 7.34 1.50
N LEU A 54 -9.56 6.07 1.80
CA LEU A 54 -10.56 5.00 1.84
C LEU A 54 -11.38 5.10 3.14
N PRO A 55 -12.63 4.61 3.16
CA PRO A 55 -13.35 4.39 4.40
C PRO A 55 -12.54 3.49 5.34
N SER A 56 -12.55 3.78 6.64
CA SER A 56 -11.72 3.07 7.62
C SER A 56 -12.08 1.60 7.80
N ASP A 57 -13.29 1.20 7.42
CA ASP A 57 -13.76 -0.18 7.42
C ASP A 57 -13.46 -0.93 6.11
N VAL A 58 -12.93 -0.23 5.10
CA VAL A 58 -12.50 -0.81 3.82
C VAL A 58 -10.99 -1.03 3.81
N GLY A 59 -10.20 -0.13 4.40
CA GLY A 59 -8.75 -0.24 4.39
C GLY A 59 -8.04 1.11 4.48
N PHE A 60 -6.80 1.13 4.00
CA PHE A 60 -5.96 2.34 3.98
C PHE A 60 -5.06 2.39 2.75
N ARG A 61 -4.32 3.49 2.63
CA ARG A 61 -3.40 3.76 1.52
C ARG A 61 -2.04 4.18 2.04
N ILE A 62 -1.00 3.72 1.35
CA ILE A 62 0.41 4.07 1.56
C ILE A 62 0.80 4.94 0.37
N LEU A 63 1.22 6.17 0.66
CA LEU A 63 1.51 7.17 -0.35
C LEU A 63 3.00 7.18 -0.67
N GLY A 64 3.37 7.17 -1.95
CA GLY A 64 4.75 7.38 -2.39
C GLY A 64 5.32 8.69 -1.82
N ALA A 65 6.62 8.73 -1.58
CA ALA A 65 7.22 9.85 -0.86
C ALA A 65 7.47 11.06 -1.76
N ARG A 66 8.04 10.85 -2.95
CA ARG A 66 8.41 11.90 -3.91
C ARG A 66 7.96 11.57 -5.32
N SER A 67 7.88 12.60 -6.16
CA SER A 67 7.56 12.44 -7.58
C SER A 67 8.49 11.42 -8.22
N TYR A 68 7.93 10.56 -9.08
CA TYR A 68 8.67 9.53 -9.82
C TYR A 68 9.33 8.43 -8.98
N ASP A 69 9.01 8.27 -7.69
CA ASP A 69 9.50 7.14 -6.87
C ASP A 69 8.90 5.79 -7.32
N TYR A 70 7.71 5.83 -7.96
CA TYR A 70 6.91 4.67 -8.35
C TYR A 70 6.70 3.65 -7.22
N SER A 71 6.32 4.13 -6.03
CA SER A 71 5.96 3.28 -4.90
C SER A 71 4.76 2.39 -5.22
N GLY A 72 4.82 1.12 -4.82
CA GLY A 72 3.82 0.12 -5.20
C GLY A 72 4.08 -0.53 -6.56
N TYR A 73 5.30 -0.44 -7.09
CA TYR A 73 5.67 -1.15 -8.31
C TYR A 73 5.64 -2.67 -8.11
N SER A 74 6.12 -3.10 -6.96
CA SER A 74 5.98 -4.47 -6.47
C SER A 74 5.42 -4.44 -5.05
N VAL A 75 4.50 -5.35 -4.75
CA VAL A 75 3.91 -5.50 -3.41
C VAL A 75 3.83 -6.98 -3.04
N SER A 76 3.91 -7.27 -1.75
CA SER A 76 3.67 -8.62 -1.23
C SER A 76 3.24 -8.58 0.23
N GLY A 77 2.67 -9.68 0.73
CA GLY A 77 2.55 -9.91 2.17
C GLY A 77 3.92 -10.30 2.73
N ALA A 78 4.30 -9.71 3.86
CA ALA A 78 5.56 -10.04 4.55
C ALA A 78 5.34 -11.08 5.67
N GLY A 79 4.08 -11.29 6.08
CA GLY A 79 3.76 -12.04 7.31
C GLY A 79 4.08 -11.20 8.54
N ASP A 80 3.85 -11.73 9.73
CA ASP A 80 4.19 -11.06 10.99
C ASP A 80 5.71 -11.09 11.23
N VAL A 81 6.41 -10.00 10.86
CA VAL A 81 7.89 -9.93 10.94
C VAL A 81 8.38 -9.49 12.30
N ASN A 82 7.54 -8.81 13.09
CA ASN A 82 7.89 -8.25 14.38
C ASN A 82 7.34 -9.08 15.57
N ASN A 83 6.56 -10.12 15.28
CA ASN A 83 5.91 -11.03 16.20
C ASN A 83 4.90 -10.33 17.16
N ASP A 84 4.10 -9.41 16.63
CA ASP A 84 3.03 -8.72 17.38
C ASP A 84 1.64 -9.34 17.18
N GLY A 85 1.53 -10.34 16.31
CA GLY A 85 0.30 -11.05 15.99
C GLY A 85 -0.47 -10.48 14.79
N VAL A 86 0.08 -9.49 14.09
CA VAL A 86 -0.49 -8.90 12.88
C VAL A 86 0.49 -9.10 11.71
N ASN A 87 -0.03 -9.46 10.54
CA ASN A 87 0.81 -9.59 9.35
C ASN A 87 1.28 -8.21 8.87
N ASP A 88 2.53 -8.13 8.43
CA ASP A 88 3.09 -6.98 7.75
C ASP A 88 2.98 -7.12 6.22
N VAL A 89 3.27 -6.02 5.53
CA VAL A 89 3.29 -5.94 4.07
C VAL A 89 4.59 -5.34 3.59
N ILE A 90 5.04 -5.72 2.39
CA ILE A 90 6.21 -5.13 1.76
C ILE A 90 5.82 -4.35 0.51
N VAL A 91 6.36 -3.13 0.38
CA VAL A 91 6.12 -2.22 -0.74
C VAL A 91 7.44 -1.79 -1.37
N GLY A 92 7.59 -2.04 -2.67
CA GLY A 92 8.73 -1.60 -3.47
C GLY A 92 8.47 -0.30 -4.22
N ALA A 93 9.44 0.62 -4.17
CA ALA A 93 9.50 1.87 -4.90
C ALA A 93 10.80 1.89 -5.71
N PHE A 94 10.77 1.41 -6.95
CA PHE A 94 11.98 1.05 -7.69
C PHE A 94 12.85 2.24 -8.10
N ARG A 95 12.32 3.47 -8.05
CA ARG A 95 13.08 4.70 -8.33
C ARG A 95 13.29 5.58 -7.11
N ALA A 96 12.80 5.17 -5.94
CA ALA A 96 13.02 5.92 -4.73
C ALA A 96 14.51 5.95 -4.36
N ASP A 97 14.96 7.11 -3.90
CA ASP A 97 16.33 7.30 -3.45
C ASP A 97 16.44 7.14 -1.93
N PRO A 98 17.31 6.23 -1.46
CA PRO A 98 17.66 6.11 -0.04
C PRO A 98 17.97 7.45 0.63
N PRO A 99 17.53 7.66 1.88
CA PRO A 99 17.85 8.87 2.63
C PRO A 99 19.38 9.05 2.72
N GLY A 100 19.87 10.24 2.35
CA GLY A 100 21.30 10.58 2.43
C GLY A 100 22.09 10.41 1.13
N LEU A 101 21.47 9.94 0.05
CA LEU A 101 22.06 10.05 -1.29
C LEU A 101 21.78 11.45 -1.85
N VAL A 102 22.84 12.11 -2.31
CA VAL A 102 22.83 13.51 -2.81
C VAL A 102 22.57 13.59 -4.32
N VAL A 103 22.39 12.44 -4.99
CA VAL A 103 22.07 12.34 -6.41
C VAL A 103 20.84 11.44 -6.57
N ASP A 104 19.95 11.79 -7.51
CA ASP A 104 18.84 10.93 -7.94
C ASP A 104 19.45 9.68 -8.59
N SER A 105 19.68 8.68 -7.75
CA SER A 105 20.37 7.43 -8.08
C SER A 105 19.40 6.38 -8.60
N MET A 106 18.10 6.54 -8.33
CA MET A 106 17.06 5.55 -8.61
C MET A 106 17.45 4.17 -8.06
N ALA A 107 18.17 4.12 -6.93
CA ALA A 107 18.67 2.87 -6.36
C ALA A 107 17.54 1.93 -5.92
N GLY A 108 16.34 2.48 -5.72
CA GLY A 108 15.15 1.77 -5.28
C GLY A 108 15.12 1.60 -3.77
N MET A 109 13.90 1.51 -3.23
CA MET A 109 13.66 1.20 -1.82
C MET A 109 12.54 0.17 -1.66
N ALA A 110 12.59 -0.60 -0.58
CA ALA A 110 11.51 -1.43 -0.10
C ALA A 110 11.29 -1.20 1.39
N TYR A 111 10.04 -1.23 1.84
CA TYR A 111 9.66 -1.01 3.24
C TYR A 111 8.72 -2.11 3.68
N VAL A 112 8.91 -2.55 4.93
CA VAL A 112 8.04 -3.46 5.68
C VAL A 112 7.49 -2.69 6.87
#